data_AF-A0A1Z5HPD6-F1
#
_entry.id   AF-A0A1Z5HPD6-F1
#
_cell.length_a   1.000
_cell.length_b   1.000
_cell.length_c   1.000
_cell.angle_alpha   90.00
_cell.angle_beta   90.00
_cell.angle_gamma   90.00
#
_symmetry.space_group_name_H-M   'P 1'
#
loop_
_entity.id
_entity.type
_entity.pdbx_description
1 polymer ?
#
loop_
_entity_poly.entity_id
_entity_poly.type
_entity_poly.pdbx_seq_one_letter_code
_entity_poly.pdbx_strand_id
1 'polypeptide(L)'
;MERKSVCKGVKLVVGLLLLLGLVACSNNTSGNDVVAVVNGREITLQEIRQEIREREVSLQMSRRVQQLSGEDEENNSFNPQDYIEQYIRNIGLDPSSLTEDEKRYFRRMRRSMAPLDENQAFNLLLRREVLYQEAKRQGFDVSLEEARKLLEEVDEMSEKSYKREGSWEKVLELEKEAWQALGYRSREEWKESRIPRIARSVAIKRLKENFASKLGERYPEVRGFEFEVLRENAWEDYTEKLIRRANIKIKRDGFEITFYGKE
;
A
#
# COMPACT_ATOMS: atom_id res chain seq x y z
N MET A 1 15.55 -28.52 -25.18
CA MET A 1 14.40 -28.55 -24.27
C MET A 1 14.20 -27.16 -23.70
N GLU A 2 13.34 -26.36 -24.34
CA GLU A 2 13.17 -24.94 -24.00
C GLU A 2 12.30 -24.77 -22.75
N ARG A 3 12.82 -24.07 -21.73
CA ARG A 3 11.99 -23.63 -20.60
C ARG A 3 11.19 -22.41 -21.02
N LYS A 4 9.93 -22.61 -21.42
CA LYS A 4 9.00 -21.51 -21.69
C LYS A 4 8.85 -20.64 -20.43
N SER A 5 9.04 -19.32 -20.60
CA SER A 5 9.07 -18.34 -19.51
C SER A 5 7.65 -17.97 -19.05
N VAL A 6 7.05 -18.82 -18.20
CA VAL A 6 5.75 -18.56 -17.54
C VAL A 6 5.97 -17.68 -16.30
N CYS A 7 6.49 -16.45 -16.49
CA CYS A 7 6.68 -15.52 -15.37
C CYS A 7 6.83 -14.03 -15.76
N LYS A 8 6.10 -13.58 -16.79
CA LYS A 8 6.14 -12.18 -17.27
C LYS A 8 4.80 -11.40 -17.26
N GLY A 9 3.65 -12.05 -17.06
CA GLY A 9 2.34 -11.37 -16.97
C GLY A 9 2.00 -10.88 -15.55
N VAL A 10 2.07 -11.78 -14.56
CA VAL A 10 1.55 -11.56 -13.19
C VAL A 10 2.17 -10.36 -12.45
N LYS A 11 3.38 -9.90 -12.82
CA LYS A 11 4.10 -8.82 -12.13
C LYS A 11 3.49 -7.42 -12.31
N LEU A 12 2.53 -7.22 -13.22
CA LEU A 12 1.89 -5.91 -13.42
C LEU A 12 0.58 -5.75 -12.61
N VAL A 13 -0.08 -6.86 -12.26
CA VAL A 13 -1.50 -6.91 -11.86
C VAL A 13 -1.80 -6.28 -10.48
N VAL A 14 -0.82 -6.25 -9.57
CA VAL A 14 -1.01 -5.77 -8.19
C VAL A 14 -0.86 -4.24 -8.06
N GLY A 15 -0.34 -3.55 -9.08
CA GLY A 15 0.00 -2.13 -9.01
C GLY A 15 -1.18 -1.17 -8.83
N LEU A 16 -2.36 -1.49 -9.39
CA LEU A 16 -3.52 -0.59 -9.38
C LEU A 16 -4.29 -0.54 -8.06
N LEU A 17 -4.36 -1.68 -7.37
CA LEU A 17 -5.25 -1.91 -6.22
C LEU A 17 -4.73 -1.33 -4.90
N LEU A 18 -3.43 -1.00 -4.83
CA LEU A 18 -2.76 -0.51 -3.61
C LEU A 18 -2.82 1.02 -3.40
N LEU A 19 -3.33 1.79 -4.36
CA LEU A 19 -3.43 3.26 -4.26
C LEU A 19 -4.80 3.68 -3.69
N LEU A 20 -4.99 3.35 -2.42
CA LEU A 20 -6.21 3.57 -1.63
C LEU A 20 -5.94 4.27 -0.26
N GLY A 21 -6.92 5.04 0.22
CA GLY A 21 -6.92 6.03 1.31
C GLY A 21 -6.21 7.35 0.95
N LEU A 22 -6.81 8.55 0.95
CA LEU A 22 -8.10 9.05 1.50
C LEU A 22 -8.84 10.00 0.51
N VAL A 23 -10.11 10.34 0.80
CA VAL A 23 -10.82 11.59 0.41
C VAL A 23 -11.54 12.10 1.64
N ALA A 24 -11.38 13.38 1.96
CA ALA A 24 -12.25 14.05 2.91
C ALA A 24 -13.51 14.54 2.15
N CYS A 25 -14.62 13.82 2.27
CA CYS A 25 -15.92 14.41 1.95
C CYS A 25 -16.16 15.51 2.98
N SER A 26 -16.12 16.78 2.55
CA SER A 26 -16.16 17.94 3.43
C SER A 26 -17.56 18.19 4.01
N ASN A 27 -17.90 17.44 5.06
CA ASN A 27 -18.97 17.78 5.99
C ASN A 27 -18.34 18.25 7.29
N ASN A 28 -18.81 19.38 7.83
CA ASN A 28 -18.25 20.08 9.00
C ASN A 28 -17.81 19.12 10.12
N THR A 29 -16.50 18.94 10.28
CA THR A 29 -15.91 18.11 11.32
C THR A 29 -16.08 18.77 12.69
N SER A 30 -17.09 18.30 13.44
CA SER A 30 -17.16 18.58 14.87
C SER A 30 -15.91 18.04 15.58
N GLY A 31 -15.43 18.73 16.62
CA GLY A 31 -14.17 18.39 17.30
C GLY A 31 -14.07 16.98 17.89
N ASN A 32 -15.19 16.24 17.97
CA ASN A 32 -15.26 14.85 18.42
C ASN A 32 -14.79 13.82 17.37
N ASP A 33 -14.60 14.20 16.10
CA ASP A 33 -14.13 13.29 15.05
C ASP A 33 -12.59 13.16 14.99
N VAL A 34 -11.85 14.08 15.61
CA VAL A 34 -10.38 14.10 15.52
C VAL A 34 -9.76 13.06 16.45
N VAL A 35 -9.02 12.11 15.88
CA VAL A 35 -8.31 11.05 16.63
C VAL A 35 -6.91 11.50 17.03
N ALA A 36 -6.18 12.15 16.12
CA ALA A 36 -4.84 12.66 16.41
C ALA A 36 -4.50 13.93 15.62
N VAL A 37 -3.48 14.65 16.06
CA VAL A 37 -2.86 15.75 15.32
C VAL A 37 -1.37 15.45 15.15
N VAL A 38 -0.87 15.54 13.92
CA VAL A 38 0.50 15.18 13.51
C VAL A 38 1.14 16.39 12.83
N ASN A 39 2.00 17.12 13.53
CA ASN A 39 2.60 18.38 13.08
C ASN A 39 1.57 19.39 12.51
N GLY A 40 0.37 19.42 13.10
CA GLY A 40 -0.74 20.29 12.69
C GLY A 40 -1.76 19.68 11.71
N ARG A 41 -1.47 18.54 11.06
CA ARG A 41 -2.47 17.79 10.28
C ARG A 41 -3.33 16.96 11.21
N GLU A 42 -4.65 17.06 11.10
CA GLU A 42 -5.60 16.23 11.86
C GLU A 42 -5.85 14.89 11.16
N ILE A 43 -5.79 13.79 11.90
CA ILE A 43 -6.27 12.46 11.47
C ILE A 43 -7.63 12.24 12.13
N THR A 44 -8.66 11.97 11.33
CA THR A 44 -10.05 11.83 11.84
C THR A 44 -10.57 10.39 11.78
N LEU A 45 -11.63 10.10 12.54
CA LEU A 45 -12.27 8.79 12.55
C LEU A 45 -12.95 8.46 11.21
N GLN A 46 -13.47 9.48 10.50
CA GLN A 46 -13.94 9.31 9.12
C GLN A 46 -12.82 8.79 8.20
N GLU A 47 -11.61 9.33 8.30
CA GLU A 47 -10.46 8.90 7.49
C GLU A 47 -10.04 7.45 7.82
N ILE A 48 -10.00 7.10 9.11
CA ILE A 48 -9.70 5.75 9.59
C ILE A 48 -10.71 4.74 9.06
N ARG A 49 -12.01 5.04 9.17
CA ARG A 49 -13.09 4.17 8.65
C ARG A 49 -13.08 4.05 7.13
N GLN A 50 -12.66 5.11 6.43
CA GLN A 50 -12.49 5.06 4.97
C GLN A 50 -11.31 4.15 4.59
N GLU A 51 -10.17 4.22 5.28
CA GLU A 51 -9.03 3.32 5.03
C GLU A 51 -9.40 1.84 5.27
N ILE A 52 -10.21 1.54 6.28
CA ILE A 52 -10.72 0.18 6.54
C ILE A 52 -11.59 -0.31 5.36
N ARG A 53 -12.63 0.44 4.99
CA ARG A 53 -13.52 0.07 3.86
C ARG A 53 -12.75 -0.11 2.56
N GLU A 54 -11.83 0.80 2.26
CA GLU A 54 -11.03 0.72 1.05
C GLU A 54 -10.06 -0.48 1.08
N ARG A 55 -9.51 -0.85 2.26
CA ARG A 55 -8.76 -2.10 2.43
C ARG A 55 -9.64 -3.33 2.19
N GLU A 56 -10.84 -3.37 2.76
CA GLU A 56 -11.77 -4.49 2.59
C GLU A 56 -12.13 -4.71 1.12
N VAL A 57 -12.51 -3.65 0.42
CA VAL A 57 -12.80 -3.70 -1.03
C VAL A 57 -11.56 -4.12 -1.82
N SER A 58 -10.37 -3.59 -1.52
CA SER A 58 -9.12 -3.99 -2.18
C SER A 58 -8.82 -5.49 -2.02
N LEU A 59 -9.00 -6.04 -0.81
CA LEU A 59 -8.78 -7.46 -0.53
C LEU A 59 -9.80 -8.35 -1.24
N GLN A 60 -11.07 -7.94 -1.29
CA GLN A 60 -12.12 -8.65 -2.05
C GLN A 60 -11.81 -8.65 -3.56
N MET A 61 -11.45 -7.50 -4.13
CA MET A 61 -11.12 -7.39 -5.55
C MET A 61 -9.85 -8.17 -5.91
N SER A 62 -8.82 -8.17 -5.06
CA SER A 62 -7.59 -8.92 -5.28
C SER A 62 -7.86 -10.44 -5.38
N ARG A 63 -8.74 -10.97 -4.51
CA ARG A 63 -9.18 -12.38 -4.57
C ARG A 63 -9.94 -12.69 -5.85
N ARG A 64 -10.88 -11.81 -6.26
CA ARG A 64 -11.65 -12.00 -7.50
C ARG A 64 -10.78 -11.94 -8.74
N VAL A 65 -9.75 -11.08 -8.77
CA VAL A 65 -8.76 -11.03 -9.86
C VAL A 65 -7.92 -12.33 -9.92
N GLN A 66 -7.53 -12.91 -8.78
CA GLN A 66 -6.84 -14.21 -8.74
C GLN A 66 -7.71 -15.36 -9.30
N GLN A 67 -9.00 -15.37 -8.99
CA GLN A 67 -9.96 -16.32 -9.57
C GLN A 67 -10.07 -16.18 -11.10
N LEU A 68 -9.96 -14.96 -11.65
CA LEU A 68 -9.97 -14.74 -13.10
C LEU A 68 -8.76 -15.34 -13.83
N SER A 69 -7.63 -15.57 -13.14
CA SER A 69 -6.46 -16.25 -13.71
C SER A 69 -6.58 -17.78 -13.77
N GLY A 70 -7.69 -18.37 -13.30
CA GLY A 70 -7.92 -19.82 -13.36
C GLY A 70 -7.28 -20.60 -12.20
N GLU A 71 -7.11 -19.97 -11.04
CA GLU A 71 -6.79 -20.67 -9.79
C GLU A 71 -8.11 -21.17 -9.15
N ASP A 72 -8.23 -22.48 -8.95
CA ASP A 72 -9.50 -23.18 -8.66
C ASP A 72 -10.32 -22.59 -7.49
N GLU A 73 -11.65 -22.68 -7.59
CA GLU A 73 -12.59 -22.14 -6.59
C GLU A 73 -12.59 -22.93 -5.26
N GLU A 74 -12.33 -24.24 -5.27
CA GLU A 74 -12.67 -25.16 -4.16
C GLU A 74 -11.82 -25.02 -2.88
N ASN A 75 -10.70 -24.29 -2.89
CA ASN A 75 -9.85 -24.08 -1.69
C ASN A 75 -9.53 -22.60 -1.42
N ASN A 76 -10.19 -21.66 -2.10
CA ASN A 76 -9.63 -20.32 -2.33
C ASN A 76 -9.89 -19.29 -1.20
N SER A 77 -9.70 -19.69 0.07
CA SER A 77 -9.53 -18.72 1.16
C SER A 77 -8.09 -18.20 1.16
N PHE A 78 -7.84 -17.07 0.50
CA PHE A 78 -6.52 -16.42 0.52
C PHE A 78 -6.06 -16.20 1.98
N ASN A 79 -5.08 -17.02 2.39
CA ASN A 79 -4.43 -16.97 3.68
C ASN A 79 -3.07 -16.27 3.50
N PRO A 80 -2.86 -15.09 4.11
CA PRO A 80 -1.57 -14.39 4.05
C PRO A 80 -0.40 -15.21 4.59
N GLN A 81 -0.63 -16.22 5.44
CA GLN A 81 0.41 -17.13 5.90
C GLN A 81 0.89 -18.06 4.78
N ASP A 82 -0.03 -18.79 4.15
CA ASP A 82 0.29 -19.79 3.13
C ASP A 82 0.93 -19.14 1.89
N TYR A 83 0.43 -17.95 1.50
CA TYR A 83 1.04 -17.15 0.44
C TYR A 83 2.49 -16.73 0.77
N ILE A 84 2.76 -16.32 2.02
CA ILE A 84 4.11 -15.95 2.46
C ILE A 84 5.02 -17.18 2.51
N GLU A 85 4.55 -18.33 3.02
CA GLU A 85 5.33 -19.57 3.02
C GLU A 85 5.64 -20.07 1.61
N GLN A 86 4.66 -20.00 0.70
CA GLN A 86 4.88 -20.34 -0.72
C GLN A 86 5.88 -19.38 -1.36
N TYR A 87 5.78 -18.07 -1.08
CA TYR A 87 6.73 -17.08 -1.57
C TYR A 87 8.16 -17.34 -1.04
N ILE A 88 8.32 -17.63 0.26
CA ILE A 88 9.61 -17.99 0.89
C ILE A 88 10.25 -19.18 0.15
N ARG A 89 9.48 -20.26 -0.07
CA ARG A 89 9.95 -21.44 -0.82
C ARG A 89 10.29 -21.11 -2.28
N ASN A 90 9.48 -20.27 -2.94
CA ASN A 90 9.68 -19.86 -4.34
C ASN A 90 10.97 -19.03 -4.55
N ILE A 91 11.43 -18.29 -3.53
CA ILE A 91 12.73 -17.59 -3.56
C ILE A 91 13.90 -18.46 -3.05
N GLY A 92 13.67 -19.74 -2.74
CA GLY A 92 14.70 -20.71 -2.36
C GLY A 92 15.08 -20.71 -0.88
N LEU A 93 14.26 -20.13 -0.01
CA LEU A 93 14.48 -20.12 1.45
C LEU A 93 13.64 -21.19 2.16
N ASP A 94 14.11 -21.60 3.34
CA ASP A 94 13.37 -22.45 4.27
C ASP A 94 12.64 -21.57 5.32
N PRO A 95 11.29 -21.62 5.42
CA PRO A 95 10.53 -20.88 6.42
C PRO A 95 10.96 -21.13 7.88
N SER A 96 11.54 -22.29 8.18
CA SER A 96 11.98 -22.66 9.53
C SER A 96 13.34 -22.07 9.91
N SER A 97 14.19 -21.71 8.93
CA SER A 97 15.57 -21.27 9.15
C SER A 97 15.80 -19.78 8.92
N LEU A 98 14.75 -18.97 8.83
CA LEU A 98 14.84 -17.53 8.57
C LEU A 98 15.58 -16.77 9.67
N THR A 99 16.44 -15.82 9.27
CA THR A 99 17.03 -14.81 10.15
C THR A 99 15.98 -13.87 10.74
N GLU A 100 16.30 -13.14 11.81
CA GLU A 100 15.34 -12.21 12.41
C GLU A 100 14.96 -11.01 11.52
N ASP A 101 15.87 -10.57 10.67
CA ASP A 101 15.59 -9.49 9.72
C ASP A 101 14.72 -9.99 8.54
N GLU A 102 14.89 -11.22 8.07
CA GLU A 102 13.96 -11.86 7.12
C GLU A 102 12.59 -12.09 7.74
N LYS A 103 12.51 -12.65 8.96
CA LYS A 103 11.25 -12.78 9.71
C LYS A 103 10.56 -11.43 9.86
N ARG A 104 11.30 -10.36 10.10
CA ARG A 104 10.76 -9.00 10.18
C ARG A 104 10.20 -8.53 8.83
N TYR A 105 10.93 -8.73 7.73
CA TYR A 105 10.46 -8.45 6.38
C TYR A 105 9.14 -9.18 6.08
N PHE A 106 9.04 -10.48 6.39
CA PHE A 106 7.81 -11.25 6.18
C PHE A 106 6.67 -10.87 7.14
N ARG A 107 6.96 -10.50 8.40
CA ARG A 107 5.96 -9.92 9.32
C ARG A 107 5.36 -8.63 8.75
N ARG A 108 6.19 -7.76 8.16
CA ARG A 108 5.73 -6.54 7.47
C ARG A 108 4.88 -6.85 6.25
N MET A 109 5.33 -7.80 5.42
CA MET A 109 4.57 -8.29 4.26
C MET A 109 3.18 -8.80 4.69
N ARG A 110 3.08 -9.57 5.78
CA ARG A 110 1.80 -10.05 6.34
C ARG A 110 0.88 -8.90 6.77
N ARG A 111 1.40 -7.88 7.47
CA ARG A 111 0.62 -6.67 7.87
C ARG A 111 0.03 -5.93 6.66
N SER A 112 0.71 -5.96 5.51
CA SER A 112 0.21 -5.29 4.29
C SER A 112 -0.98 -6.01 3.62
N MET A 113 -1.14 -7.31 3.87
CA MET A 113 -2.19 -8.16 3.29
C MET A 113 -3.34 -8.49 4.26
N ALA A 114 -3.24 -8.08 5.52
CA ALA A 114 -4.31 -8.26 6.49
C ALA A 114 -5.45 -7.24 6.31
N PRO A 115 -6.69 -7.55 6.76
CA PRO A 115 -7.67 -6.54 7.14
C PRO A 115 -7.09 -5.57 8.20
N LEU A 116 -7.71 -4.40 8.37
CA LEU A 116 -7.29 -3.40 9.35
C LEU A 116 -8.37 -3.23 10.42
N ASP A 117 -7.96 -3.24 11.70
CA ASP A 117 -8.76 -2.64 12.77
C ASP A 117 -8.57 -1.09 12.82
N GLU A 118 -9.35 -0.39 13.66
CA GLU A 118 -9.28 1.07 13.77
C GLU A 118 -7.88 1.57 14.17
N ASN A 119 -7.17 0.90 15.08
CA ASN A 119 -5.85 1.32 15.52
C ASN A 119 -4.76 1.01 14.47
N GLN A 120 -4.89 -0.09 13.73
CA GLN A 120 -4.02 -0.43 12.59
C GLN A 120 -4.19 0.56 11.44
N ALA A 121 -5.43 0.95 11.11
CA ALA A 121 -5.72 1.97 10.11
C ALA A 121 -5.18 3.35 10.56
N PHE A 122 -5.37 3.74 11.83
CA PHE A 122 -4.71 4.93 12.40
C PHE A 122 -3.18 4.88 12.24
N ASN A 123 -2.55 3.76 12.60
CA ASN A 123 -1.10 3.59 12.50
C ASN A 123 -0.57 3.61 11.05
N LEU A 124 -1.38 3.22 10.08
CA LEU A 124 -1.08 3.32 8.65
C LEU A 124 -1.18 4.79 8.17
N LEU A 125 -2.24 5.50 8.55
CA LEU A 125 -2.43 6.92 8.21
C LEU A 125 -1.36 7.82 8.86
N LEU A 126 -0.99 7.54 10.12
CA LEU A 126 0.11 8.22 10.82
C LEU A 126 1.44 8.08 10.07
N ARG A 127 1.79 6.86 9.65
CA ARG A 127 3.01 6.57 8.87
C ARG A 127 3.00 7.30 7.53
N ARG A 128 1.87 7.27 6.80
CA ARG A 128 1.69 8.00 5.54
C ARG A 128 1.78 9.52 5.73
N GLU A 129 1.35 10.06 6.88
CA GLU A 129 1.46 11.49 7.17
C GLU A 129 2.92 11.90 7.38
N VAL A 130 3.64 11.28 8.33
CA VAL A 130 5.02 11.69 8.63
C VAL A 130 5.95 11.48 7.43
N LEU A 131 5.74 10.42 6.64
CA LEU A 131 6.49 10.18 5.40
C LEU A 131 6.16 11.20 4.31
N TYR A 132 4.91 11.64 4.17
CA TYR A 132 4.57 12.69 3.20
C TYR A 132 5.15 14.05 3.59
N GLN A 133 5.06 14.42 4.87
CA GLN A 133 5.65 15.66 5.38
C GLN A 133 7.18 15.67 5.18
N GLU A 134 7.85 14.54 5.45
CA GLU A 134 9.28 14.38 5.20
C GLU A 134 9.63 14.42 3.70
N ALA A 135 8.81 13.78 2.84
CA ALA A 135 8.99 13.83 1.38
C ALA A 135 8.91 15.26 0.86
N LYS A 136 7.89 16.01 1.30
CA LYS A 136 7.72 17.43 0.98
C LYS A 136 8.88 18.28 1.50
N ARG A 137 9.35 18.03 2.73
CA ARG A 137 10.52 18.70 3.33
C ARG A 137 11.81 18.46 2.54
N GLN A 138 11.96 17.29 1.92
CA GLN A 138 13.09 16.96 1.04
C GLN A 138 12.87 17.35 -0.44
N GLY A 139 11.78 18.05 -0.80
CA GLY A 139 11.53 18.53 -2.15
C GLY A 139 10.91 17.51 -3.11
N PHE A 140 10.35 16.40 -2.61
CA PHE A 140 9.70 15.36 -3.41
C PHE A 140 8.19 15.58 -3.60
N ASP A 141 7.67 16.79 -3.41
CA ASP A 141 6.22 17.06 -3.56
C ASP A 141 5.75 16.82 -5.00
N VAL A 142 4.44 16.54 -5.17
CA VAL A 142 3.84 16.13 -6.44
C VAL A 142 2.58 16.95 -6.67
N SER A 143 2.43 17.52 -7.87
CA SER A 143 1.23 18.30 -8.19
C SER A 143 0.02 17.41 -8.43
N LEU A 144 -1.20 17.93 -8.20
CA LEU A 144 -2.43 17.18 -8.51
C LEU A 144 -2.54 16.86 -10.01
N GLU A 145 -2.03 17.74 -10.87
CA GLU A 145 -2.01 17.55 -12.32
C GLU A 145 -1.05 16.43 -12.75
N GLU A 146 0.13 16.37 -12.14
CA GLU A 146 1.07 15.25 -12.31
C GLU A 146 0.47 13.93 -11.80
N ALA A 147 -0.23 13.95 -10.67
CA ALA A 147 -0.92 12.78 -10.14
C ALA A 147 -2.11 12.33 -11.03
N ARG A 148 -2.81 13.25 -11.71
CA ARG A 148 -3.84 12.90 -12.70
C ARG A 148 -3.22 12.20 -13.91
N LYS A 149 -2.14 12.75 -14.48
CA LYS A 149 -1.42 12.13 -15.60
C LYS A 149 -0.89 10.74 -15.27
N LEU A 150 -0.31 10.57 -14.08
CA LEU A 150 0.14 9.27 -13.61
C LEU A 150 -1.02 8.27 -13.45
N LEU A 151 -2.23 8.71 -13.08
CA LEU A 151 -3.42 7.85 -13.05
C LEU A 151 -3.86 7.45 -14.47
N GLU A 152 -3.88 8.41 -15.41
CA GLU A 152 -4.22 8.17 -16.83
C GLU A 152 -3.26 7.19 -17.50
N GLU A 153 -1.94 7.37 -17.33
CA GLU A 153 -0.91 6.42 -17.82
C GLU A 153 -1.11 5.01 -17.26
N VAL A 154 -1.44 4.92 -15.97
CA VAL A 154 -1.64 3.66 -15.24
C VAL A 154 -2.91 2.94 -15.69
N ASP A 155 -3.99 3.68 -15.97
CA ASP A 155 -5.22 3.15 -16.56
C ASP A 155 -5.00 2.66 -18.00
N GLU A 156 -4.30 3.45 -18.83
CA GLU A 156 -3.95 3.06 -20.22
C GLU A 156 -3.12 1.78 -20.27
N MET A 157 -2.11 1.65 -19.40
CA MET A 157 -1.29 0.43 -19.32
C MET A 157 -2.12 -0.78 -18.91
N SER A 158 -3.05 -0.60 -17.98
CA SER A 158 -3.94 -1.66 -17.50
C SER A 158 -4.90 -2.14 -18.58
N GLU A 159 -5.56 -1.20 -19.26
CA GLU A 159 -6.43 -1.49 -20.40
C GLU A 159 -5.68 -2.27 -21.48
N LYS A 160 -4.47 -1.83 -21.86
CA LYS A 160 -3.62 -2.51 -22.84
C LYS A 160 -3.20 -3.92 -22.40
N SER A 161 -3.02 -4.16 -21.10
CA SER A 161 -2.68 -5.49 -20.56
C SER A 161 -3.89 -6.42 -20.55
N TYR A 162 -5.01 -6.01 -19.94
CA TYR A 162 -6.19 -6.85 -19.81
C TYR A 162 -6.93 -7.09 -21.13
N LYS A 163 -6.84 -6.16 -22.10
CA LYS A 163 -7.32 -6.43 -23.47
C LYS A 163 -6.48 -7.50 -24.17
N ARG A 164 -5.17 -7.56 -23.93
CA ARG A 164 -4.28 -8.62 -24.46
C ARG A 164 -4.59 -9.98 -23.83
N GLU A 165 -4.98 -9.99 -22.56
CA GLU A 165 -5.33 -11.19 -21.80
C GLU A 165 -6.80 -11.63 -21.99
N GLY A 166 -7.62 -10.86 -22.72
CA GLY A 166 -9.05 -11.14 -22.93
C GLY A 166 -9.93 -10.97 -21.68
N SER A 167 -9.41 -10.33 -20.64
CA SER A 167 -10.04 -10.19 -19.31
C SER A 167 -10.64 -8.80 -19.06
N TRP A 168 -10.49 -7.85 -19.98
CA TRP A 168 -10.84 -6.44 -19.79
C TRP A 168 -12.28 -6.18 -19.32
N GLU A 169 -13.29 -6.79 -19.96
CA GLU A 169 -14.70 -6.57 -19.57
C GLU A 169 -14.97 -7.03 -18.13
N LYS A 170 -14.39 -8.16 -17.71
CA LYS A 170 -14.49 -8.66 -16.33
C LYS A 170 -13.80 -7.72 -15.34
N VAL A 171 -12.69 -7.09 -15.74
CA VAL A 171 -12.00 -6.08 -14.92
C VAL A 171 -12.83 -4.81 -14.80
N LEU A 172 -13.52 -4.36 -15.85
CA LEU A 172 -14.44 -3.23 -15.79
C LEU A 172 -15.64 -3.51 -14.86
N GLU A 173 -16.16 -4.74 -14.85
CA GLU A 173 -17.20 -5.16 -13.90
C GLU A 173 -16.71 -5.11 -12.44
N LEU A 174 -15.52 -5.65 -12.15
CA LEU A 174 -14.90 -5.57 -10.83
C LEU A 174 -14.60 -4.12 -10.42
N GLU A 175 -14.11 -3.29 -11.34
CA GLU A 175 -13.86 -1.86 -11.10
C GLU A 175 -15.17 -1.14 -10.73
N LYS A 176 -16.27 -1.45 -11.44
CA LYS A 176 -17.62 -0.93 -11.17
C LYS A 176 -18.12 -1.31 -9.79
N GLU A 177 -18.08 -2.59 -9.44
CA GLU A 177 -18.49 -3.06 -8.11
C GLU A 177 -17.66 -2.38 -7.00
N ALA A 178 -16.35 -2.23 -7.21
CA ALA A 178 -15.45 -1.62 -6.23
C ALA A 178 -15.80 -0.16 -5.92
N TRP A 179 -16.02 0.68 -6.94
CA TRP A 179 -16.39 2.08 -6.69
C TRP A 179 -17.83 2.23 -6.20
N GLN A 180 -18.76 1.35 -6.60
CA GLN A 180 -20.12 1.32 -6.05
C GLN A 180 -20.14 0.92 -4.57
N ALA A 181 -19.35 -0.08 -4.16
CA ALA A 181 -19.22 -0.51 -2.76
C ALA A 181 -18.63 0.60 -1.86
N LEU A 182 -17.83 1.50 -2.42
CA LEU A 182 -17.28 2.67 -1.71
C LEU A 182 -18.21 3.90 -1.74
N GLY A 183 -19.38 3.81 -2.39
CA GLY A 183 -20.42 4.84 -2.40
C GLY A 183 -20.26 5.92 -3.48
N TYR A 184 -19.36 5.74 -4.46
CA TYR A 184 -19.23 6.65 -5.59
C TYR A 184 -20.36 6.44 -6.61
N ARG A 185 -20.73 7.50 -7.33
CA ARG A 185 -21.81 7.52 -8.34
C ARG A 185 -21.29 7.19 -9.74
N SER A 186 -20.03 7.49 -10.01
CA SER A 186 -19.36 7.15 -11.27
C SER A 186 -17.89 6.79 -11.07
N ARG A 187 -17.31 6.20 -12.12
CA ARG A 187 -15.87 5.89 -12.21
C ARG A 187 -15.01 7.16 -12.11
N GLU A 188 -15.45 8.24 -12.73
CA GLU A 188 -14.76 9.54 -12.79
C GLU A 188 -14.74 10.20 -11.40
N GLU A 189 -15.87 10.15 -10.67
CA GLU A 189 -15.92 10.62 -9.28
C GLU A 189 -14.92 9.86 -8.41
N TRP A 190 -14.85 8.52 -8.56
CA TRP A 190 -13.88 7.68 -7.84
C TRP A 190 -12.42 7.96 -8.23
N LYS A 191 -12.13 8.20 -9.52
CA LYS A 191 -10.78 8.54 -10.01
C LYS A 191 -10.31 9.89 -9.48
N GLU A 192 -11.11 10.95 -9.63
CA GLU A 192 -10.80 12.29 -9.13
C GLU A 192 -10.57 12.26 -7.61
N SER A 193 -11.36 11.46 -6.89
CA SER A 193 -11.17 11.14 -5.47
C SER A 193 -9.74 10.71 -5.13
N ARG A 194 -9.09 9.92 -5.99
CA ARG A 194 -7.78 9.32 -5.70
C ARG A 194 -6.60 10.25 -5.96
N ILE A 195 -6.79 11.35 -6.69
CA ILE A 195 -5.68 12.22 -7.16
C ILE A 195 -4.82 12.79 -6.00
N PRO A 196 -5.37 13.40 -4.93
CA PRO A 196 -4.56 13.94 -3.83
C PRO A 196 -3.76 12.86 -3.10
N ARG A 197 -4.33 11.66 -3.03
CA ARG A 197 -3.73 10.44 -2.47
C ARG A 197 -2.58 9.93 -3.35
N ILE A 198 -2.78 9.89 -4.66
CA ILE A 198 -1.74 9.48 -5.63
C ILE A 198 -0.56 10.46 -5.56
N ALA A 199 -0.81 11.77 -5.53
CA ALA A 199 0.25 12.78 -5.34
C ALA A 199 1.10 12.48 -4.08
N ARG A 200 0.45 12.28 -2.93
CA ARG A 200 1.12 11.96 -1.66
C ARG A 200 1.87 10.63 -1.72
N SER A 201 1.29 9.58 -2.32
CA SER A 201 1.93 8.28 -2.48
C SER A 201 3.15 8.32 -3.39
N VAL A 202 3.11 9.09 -4.48
CA VAL A 202 4.23 9.29 -5.41
C VAL A 202 5.35 10.10 -4.74
N ALA A 203 5.02 11.11 -3.93
CA ALA A 203 6.01 11.84 -3.12
C ALA A 203 6.74 10.91 -2.14
N ILE A 204 6.01 10.05 -1.42
CA ILE A 204 6.59 9.05 -0.53
C ILE A 204 7.43 8.01 -1.31
N LYS A 205 6.98 7.60 -2.50
CA LYS A 205 7.72 6.69 -3.40
C LYS A 205 9.07 7.30 -3.81
N ARG A 206 9.09 8.57 -4.23
CA ARG A 206 10.32 9.31 -4.56
C ARG A 206 11.28 9.40 -3.37
N LEU A 207 10.77 9.73 -2.18
CA LEU A 207 11.56 9.72 -0.95
C LEU A 207 12.18 8.33 -0.68
N LYS A 208 11.39 7.26 -0.83
CA LYS A 208 11.84 5.88 -0.63
C LYS A 208 12.87 5.42 -1.67
N GLU A 209 12.73 5.84 -2.92
CA GLU A 209 13.68 5.56 -4.00
C GLU A 209 15.03 6.25 -3.75
N ASN A 210 15.01 7.53 -3.38
CA ASN A 210 16.21 8.28 -2.96
C ASN A 210 16.85 7.68 -1.68
N PHE A 211 16.06 7.24 -0.71
CA PHE A 211 16.56 6.51 0.46
C PHE A 211 17.24 5.18 0.06
N ALA A 212 16.62 4.41 -0.84
CA ALA A 212 17.16 3.14 -1.31
C ALA A 212 18.45 3.30 -2.13
N SER A 213 18.57 4.35 -2.95
CA SER A 213 19.83 4.67 -3.67
C SER A 213 20.97 4.89 -2.69
N LYS A 214 20.79 5.80 -1.72
CA LYS A 214 21.78 6.12 -0.69
C LYS A 214 22.15 4.93 0.19
N LEU A 215 21.21 4.00 0.41
CA LEU A 215 21.46 2.76 1.12
C LEU A 215 22.32 1.79 0.28
N GLY A 216 22.05 1.67 -1.02
CA GLY A 216 22.85 0.86 -1.94
C GLY A 216 24.25 1.42 -2.19
N GLU A 217 24.40 2.75 -2.22
CA GLU A 217 25.70 3.45 -2.25
C GLU A 217 26.53 3.17 -0.99
N ARG A 218 25.88 2.96 0.16
CA ARG A 218 26.51 2.68 1.45
C ARG A 218 26.88 1.21 1.65
N TYR A 219 26.14 0.29 1.03
CA TYR A 219 26.30 -1.16 1.14
C TYR A 219 26.35 -1.84 -0.25
N PRO A 220 27.32 -1.47 -1.12
CA PRO A 220 27.39 -1.93 -2.52
C PRO A 220 27.64 -3.44 -2.71
N GLU A 221 28.08 -4.11 -1.64
CA GLU A 221 28.25 -5.56 -1.53
C GLU A 221 26.92 -6.31 -1.35
N VAL A 222 25.92 -5.69 -0.70
CA VAL A 222 24.62 -6.32 -0.39
C VAL A 222 23.72 -6.24 -1.63
N ARG A 223 23.21 -7.39 -2.10
CA ARG A 223 22.47 -7.47 -3.38
C ARG A 223 21.28 -8.43 -3.33
N GLY A 224 20.44 -8.38 -4.37
CA GLY A 224 19.31 -9.29 -4.53
C GLY A 224 18.31 -9.20 -3.37
N PHE A 225 17.87 -10.37 -2.89
CA PHE A 225 16.90 -10.46 -1.79
C PHE A 225 17.45 -9.92 -0.46
N GLU A 226 18.73 -10.11 -0.16
CA GLU A 226 19.37 -9.57 1.04
C GLU A 226 19.27 -8.04 1.08
N PHE A 227 19.50 -7.38 -0.05
CA PHE A 227 19.32 -5.93 -0.17
C PHE A 227 17.85 -5.50 -0.05
N GLU A 228 16.91 -6.32 -0.52
CA GLU A 228 15.48 -6.05 -0.34
C GLU A 228 15.06 -6.13 1.15
N VAL A 229 15.51 -7.15 1.87
CA VAL A 229 15.30 -7.27 3.34
C VAL A 229 15.90 -6.07 4.06
N LEU A 230 17.17 -5.73 3.78
CA LEU A 230 17.85 -4.56 4.35
C LEU A 230 17.08 -3.27 4.05
N ARG A 231 16.69 -3.04 2.79
CA ARG A 231 15.97 -1.84 2.33
C ARG A 231 14.64 -1.65 3.02
N GLU A 232 13.80 -2.68 3.08
CA GLU A 232 12.47 -2.56 3.68
C GLU A 232 12.51 -2.42 5.21
N ASN A 233 13.44 -3.11 5.88
CA ASN A 233 13.64 -3.00 7.33
C ASN A 233 14.19 -1.61 7.70
N ALA A 234 15.25 -1.14 7.01
CA ALA A 234 15.83 0.18 7.24
C ALA A 234 14.83 1.31 6.91
N TRP A 235 13.95 1.11 5.93
CA TRP A 235 12.87 2.06 5.62
C TRP A 235 11.82 2.13 6.73
N GLU A 236 11.45 1.01 7.33
CA GLU A 236 10.55 0.97 8.48
C GLU A 236 11.21 1.62 9.72
N ASP A 237 12.50 1.35 9.99
CA ASP A 237 13.27 2.00 11.06
C ASP A 237 13.35 3.53 10.88
N TYR A 238 13.63 3.98 9.66
CA TYR A 238 13.58 5.41 9.30
C TYR A 238 12.18 6.01 9.53
N THR A 239 11.12 5.25 9.25
CA THR A 239 9.73 5.69 9.50
C THR A 239 9.47 5.85 11.00
N GLU A 240 9.88 4.89 11.84
CA GLU A 240 9.69 5.00 13.31
C GLU A 240 10.48 6.19 13.89
N LYS A 241 11.68 6.44 13.36
CA LYS A 241 12.49 7.61 13.72
C LYS A 241 11.84 8.95 13.35
N LEU A 242 11.06 9.00 12.26
CA LEU A 242 10.26 10.18 11.91
C LEU A 242 9.06 10.33 12.85
N ILE A 243 8.35 9.25 13.17
CA ILE A 243 7.24 9.26 14.15
C ILE A 243 7.71 9.80 15.49
N ARG A 244 8.82 9.31 16.04
CA ARG A 244 9.38 9.74 17.33
C ARG A 244 9.83 11.21 17.36
N ARG A 245 10.00 11.84 16.20
CA ARG A 245 10.39 13.26 16.06
C ARG A 245 9.21 14.18 15.72
N ALA A 246 8.08 13.62 15.33
CA ALA A 246 6.89 14.39 15.00
C ALA A 246 6.16 14.83 16.28
N ASN A 247 5.60 16.04 16.26
CA ASN A 247 4.68 16.51 17.28
C ASN A 247 3.33 15.82 17.08
N ILE A 248 3.13 14.70 17.76
CA ILE A 248 1.92 13.87 17.69
C ILE A 248 1.13 14.03 18.99
N LYS A 249 -0.12 14.48 18.89
CA LYS A 249 -1.08 14.49 19.99
C LYS A 249 -2.27 13.60 19.64
N ILE A 250 -2.38 12.45 20.30
CA ILE A 250 -3.59 11.64 20.29
C ILE A 250 -4.65 12.34 21.17
N LYS A 251 -5.88 12.44 20.66
CA LYS A 251 -7.02 13.15 21.28
C LYS A 251 -8.14 12.20 21.74
N ARG A 252 -8.06 10.91 21.40
CA ARG A 252 -9.14 9.93 21.60
C ARG A 252 -8.59 8.62 22.16
N ASP A 253 -9.24 8.10 23.20
CA ASP A 253 -8.89 6.82 23.83
C ASP A 253 -9.05 5.63 22.87
N GLY A 254 -8.29 4.57 23.12
CA GLY A 254 -8.26 3.35 22.28
C GLY A 254 -7.33 3.42 21.07
N PHE A 255 -6.70 4.57 20.81
CA PHE A 255 -5.69 4.73 19.76
C PHE A 255 -4.29 4.88 20.38
N GLU A 256 -3.32 4.15 19.85
CA GLU A 256 -1.93 4.15 20.32
C GLU A 256 -0.94 3.99 19.15
N ILE A 257 0.28 4.50 19.31
CA ILE A 257 1.34 4.31 18.32
C ILE A 257 1.97 2.94 18.52
N THR A 258 1.68 1.99 17.63
CA THR A 258 2.35 0.70 17.59
C THR A 258 3.62 0.84 16.77
N PHE A 259 4.80 0.57 17.35
CA PHE A 259 6.09 0.58 16.63
C PHE A 259 6.40 -0.82 16.06
N TYR A 260 6.94 -0.87 14.84
CA TYR A 260 7.32 -2.13 14.18
C TYR A 260 8.83 -2.24 13.89
N GLY A 261 9.53 -1.09 13.83
CA GLY A 261 10.97 -1.01 13.65
C GLY A 261 11.80 -0.91 14.93
N LYS A 262 13.12 -0.98 14.74
CA LYS A 262 14.17 -0.72 15.72
C LYS A 262 14.30 0.81 15.92
N GLU A 263 14.96 1.22 17.01
CA GLU A 263 15.21 2.64 17.35
C GLU A 263 16.40 3.26 16.61
#